data_AF-A0A7G8EG40-F1
#
_entry.id   AF-A0A7G8EG40-F1
#
_cell.length_a   1.000
_cell.length_b   1.000
_cell.length_c   1.000
_cell.angle_alpha   90.00
_cell.angle_beta   90.00
_cell.angle_gamma   90.00
#
_symmetry.space_group_name_H-M   'P 1'
#
loop_
_entity.id
_entity.type
_entity.pdbx_description
1 polymer ?
#
loop_
_entity_poly.entity_id
_entity_poly.type
_entity_poly.pdbx_seq_one_letter_code
_entity_poly.pdbx_strand_id
1 'polypeptide(L)'
;MLQIGALGLAAGLAGCAQGRSRPTLRAPADILPSLWRRQLPAPWRFEPLSGSTPFQTPWPNPTDLLALTDGWWSSLTPDQLQSVAAPALAARLGALGQRFLEDAPPEWRSKLLPVGVSPYVLVFRREGRALPPADDGWMTLLDPALKGKVLLPASPRLLISLADHMDRSDGLRRLRQAAISFDDRYGLNWLLQGDARVAVLPLQRCMQALKRDPRLTAVLPNSGSPLHWTLLARPAGTAEPLPQAWVSEAWTPPLLTRLLAQGWIPPLPREELLEAGGRIATDLRDLVLPPQEVWLRAWTLYPPTAAEVLRLQQRWSTSAP
;
A
#
# COMPACT_ATOMS: atom_id res chain seq x y z
N MET A 1 13.84 -59.14 -44.47
CA MET A 1 13.19 -57.82 -44.31
C MET A 1 13.70 -57.23 -43.01
N LEU A 2 14.79 -56.47 -43.02
CA LEU A 2 14.87 -55.00 -43.21
C LEU A 2 14.09 -54.18 -42.16
N GLN A 3 14.90 -53.55 -41.30
CA GLN A 3 14.77 -52.27 -40.60
C GLN A 3 13.99 -52.15 -39.28
N ILE A 4 14.81 -52.04 -38.22
CA ILE A 4 14.56 -51.40 -36.93
C ILE A 4 14.30 -49.90 -37.18
N GLY A 5 13.10 -49.42 -36.84
CA GLY A 5 12.74 -48.00 -36.87
C GLY A 5 13.05 -47.33 -35.53
N ALA A 6 13.90 -46.31 -35.59
CA ALA A 6 14.45 -45.59 -34.46
C ALA A 6 13.45 -44.68 -33.73
N LEU A 7 13.71 -44.51 -32.43
CA LEU A 7 13.13 -43.53 -31.51
C LEU A 7 13.25 -42.10 -32.04
N GLY A 8 12.14 -41.36 -32.00
CA GLY A 8 12.10 -39.91 -32.16
C GLY A 8 11.63 -39.23 -30.87
N LEU A 9 12.58 -38.83 -30.03
CA LEU A 9 12.39 -37.96 -28.87
C LEU A 9 11.95 -36.57 -29.33
N ALA A 10 10.75 -36.13 -28.95
CA ALA A 10 10.38 -34.72 -29.01
C ALA A 10 11.04 -33.97 -27.85
N ALA A 11 12.32 -33.64 -28.01
CA ALA A 11 13.07 -32.77 -27.11
C ALA A 11 12.73 -31.29 -27.37
N GLY A 12 12.63 -30.54 -26.28
CA GLY A 12 12.05 -29.21 -26.19
C GLY A 12 12.69 -28.15 -27.10
N LEU A 13 11.81 -27.31 -27.65
CA LEU A 13 12.17 -25.99 -28.16
C LEU A 13 12.32 -25.02 -26.98
N ALA A 14 13.42 -25.15 -26.23
CA ALA A 14 13.96 -24.03 -25.45
C ALA A 14 14.66 -23.08 -26.42
N GLY A 15 13.85 -22.28 -27.13
CA GLY A 15 14.32 -21.30 -28.10
C GLY A 15 15.01 -20.11 -27.43
N CYS A 16 16.32 -20.00 -27.64
CA CYS A 16 17.10 -18.77 -27.78
C CYS A 16 16.94 -17.69 -26.68
N ALA A 17 17.61 -17.89 -25.54
CA ALA A 17 17.84 -16.86 -24.54
C ALA A 17 19.19 -16.12 -24.76
N GLN A 18 19.48 -15.69 -25.99
CA GLN A 18 20.62 -14.82 -26.28
C GLN A 18 20.10 -13.43 -26.67
N GLY A 19 20.11 -12.51 -25.69
CA GLY A 19 19.87 -11.08 -25.90
C GLY A 19 18.63 -10.47 -25.22
N ARG A 20 17.73 -11.25 -24.62
CA ARG A 20 16.58 -10.68 -23.90
C ARG A 20 17.03 -9.95 -22.63
N SER A 21 16.70 -8.67 -22.55
CA SER A 21 16.88 -7.86 -21.34
C SER A 21 16.19 -8.54 -20.16
N ARG A 22 16.87 -8.65 -19.01
CA ARG A 22 16.30 -9.35 -17.84
C ARG A 22 14.99 -8.68 -17.41
N PRO A 23 13.93 -9.46 -17.12
CA PRO A 23 12.65 -8.92 -16.72
C PRO A 23 12.81 -8.06 -15.46
N THR A 24 12.21 -6.88 -15.45
CA THR A 24 12.49 -5.88 -14.41
C THR A 24 11.22 -5.42 -13.72
N LEU A 25 11.22 -5.62 -12.39
CA LEU A 25 10.26 -5.05 -11.47
C LEU A 25 10.74 -3.65 -11.04
N ARG A 26 9.88 -2.64 -11.20
CA ARG A 26 10.16 -1.26 -10.82
C ARG A 26 9.18 -0.74 -9.78
N ALA A 27 9.71 -0.03 -8.80
CA ALA A 27 8.94 0.72 -7.80
C ALA A 27 9.86 1.72 -7.08
N PRO A 28 9.33 2.78 -6.47
CA PRO A 28 10.02 3.47 -5.39
C PRO A 28 10.62 2.51 -4.35
N ALA A 29 11.81 2.84 -3.85
CA ALA A 29 12.64 1.90 -3.08
C ALA A 29 12.02 1.42 -1.76
N ASP A 30 11.09 2.21 -1.20
CA ASP A 30 10.46 2.05 0.12
C ASP A 30 9.09 1.36 0.08
N ILE A 31 8.54 1.10 -1.10
CA ILE A 31 7.19 0.53 -1.25
C ILE A 31 7.13 -0.96 -0.90
N LEU A 32 8.02 -1.75 -1.50
CA LEU A 32 8.01 -3.20 -1.32
C LEU A 32 8.80 -3.59 -0.08
N PRO A 33 8.25 -4.44 0.81
CA PRO A 33 9.01 -5.02 1.90
C PRO A 33 10.30 -5.68 1.40
N SER A 34 11.44 -5.30 1.98
CA SER A 34 12.75 -5.79 1.52
C SER A 34 12.90 -7.30 1.68
N LEU A 35 12.18 -7.91 2.63
CA LEU A 35 12.11 -9.36 2.82
C LEU A 35 11.54 -10.08 1.60
N TRP A 36 10.46 -9.54 1.04
CA TRP A 36 9.79 -10.12 -0.13
C TRP A 36 10.51 -9.76 -1.43
N ARG A 37 10.94 -8.50 -1.58
CA ARG A 37 11.68 -8.03 -2.76
C ARG A 37 12.96 -8.82 -3.03
N ARG A 38 13.67 -9.26 -1.98
CA ARG A 38 14.91 -10.04 -2.11
C ARG A 38 14.69 -11.48 -2.57
N GLN A 39 13.46 -11.98 -2.54
CA GLN A 39 13.08 -13.31 -3.03
C GLN A 39 12.58 -13.29 -4.48
N LEU A 40 12.73 -12.17 -5.18
CA LEU A 40 12.35 -12.06 -6.58
C LEU A 40 13.09 -13.16 -7.39
N PRO A 41 12.37 -13.97 -8.19
CA PRO A 41 12.95 -15.18 -8.76
C PRO A 41 13.87 -14.86 -9.93
N ALA A 42 14.98 -15.58 -10.09
CA ALA A 42 15.79 -15.45 -11.30
C ALA A 42 14.95 -15.76 -12.57
N PRO A 43 15.10 -15.03 -13.69
CA PRO A 43 16.08 -13.97 -13.96
C PRO A 43 15.61 -12.54 -13.59
N TRP A 44 14.51 -12.38 -12.88
CA TRP A 44 13.97 -11.07 -12.53
C TRP A 44 14.95 -10.24 -11.69
N ARG A 45 14.90 -8.93 -11.89
CA ARG A 45 15.62 -7.96 -11.05
C ARG A 45 14.70 -6.84 -10.60
N PHE A 46 15.07 -6.24 -9.48
CA PHE A 46 14.44 -5.02 -8.98
C PHE A 46 15.30 -3.81 -9.35
N GLU A 47 14.68 -2.80 -9.95
CA GLU A 47 15.30 -1.49 -10.16
C GLU A 47 14.40 -0.37 -9.63
N PRO A 48 14.91 0.52 -8.76
CA PRO A 48 14.08 1.55 -8.16
C PRO A 48 13.66 2.62 -9.17
N LEU A 49 12.45 3.14 -9.00
CA LEU A 49 12.02 4.40 -9.60
C LEU A 49 12.39 5.54 -8.65
N SER A 50 12.97 6.61 -9.18
CA SER A 50 13.42 7.78 -8.41
C SER A 50 12.70 9.04 -8.89
N GLY A 51 12.68 10.08 -8.06
CA GLY A 51 12.07 11.38 -8.37
C GLY A 51 10.77 11.66 -7.62
N SER A 52 10.17 12.81 -7.92
CA SER A 52 8.91 13.30 -7.36
C SER A 52 7.67 12.67 -8.01
N THR A 53 7.77 12.27 -9.28
CA THR A 53 6.72 11.61 -10.06
C THR A 53 7.19 10.24 -10.58
N PRO A 54 7.49 9.28 -9.69
CA PRO A 54 8.21 8.05 -10.05
C PRO A 54 7.47 7.16 -11.06
N PHE A 55 6.16 7.31 -11.19
CA PHE A 55 5.34 6.50 -12.09
C PHE A 55 5.06 7.17 -13.44
N GLN A 56 5.52 8.41 -13.66
CA GLN A 56 5.32 9.11 -14.92
C GLN A 56 6.04 8.41 -16.07
N THR A 57 5.36 8.26 -17.21
CA THR A 57 5.90 7.65 -18.43
C THR A 57 6.72 8.65 -19.27
N PRO A 58 7.65 8.19 -20.14
CA PRO A 58 8.02 6.79 -20.41
C PRO A 58 8.86 6.17 -19.28
N TRP A 59 8.63 4.90 -18.99
CA TRP A 59 9.47 4.18 -18.01
C TRP A 59 10.79 3.69 -18.64
N PRO A 60 11.86 3.52 -17.85
CA PRO A 60 13.12 3.00 -18.36
C PRO A 60 12.98 1.54 -18.85
N ASN A 61 13.51 1.23 -20.03
CA ASN A 61 13.49 -0.14 -20.54
C ASN A 61 14.61 -1.01 -19.94
N PRO A 62 14.33 -2.27 -19.57
CA PRO A 62 13.01 -2.90 -19.52
C PRO A 62 12.21 -2.46 -18.26
N THR A 63 10.88 -2.44 -18.39
CA THR A 63 9.93 -2.37 -17.27
C THR A 63 8.82 -3.37 -17.57
N ASP A 64 8.77 -4.45 -16.81
CA ASP A 64 7.86 -5.59 -17.03
C ASP A 64 6.84 -5.75 -15.92
N LEU A 65 7.14 -5.20 -14.74
CA LEU A 65 6.25 -5.19 -13.60
C LEU A 65 6.44 -3.89 -12.83
N LEU A 66 5.34 -3.31 -12.40
CA LEU A 66 5.31 -2.17 -11.50
C LEU A 66 4.75 -2.61 -10.15
N ALA A 67 5.38 -2.19 -9.05
CA ALA A 67 4.70 -2.16 -7.76
C ALA A 67 4.29 -0.72 -7.44
N LEU A 68 2.98 -0.55 -7.28
CA LEU A 68 2.33 0.74 -7.07
C LEU A 68 1.90 0.87 -5.61
N THR A 69 1.95 2.09 -5.08
CA THR A 69 1.29 2.53 -3.84
C THR A 69 0.59 3.85 -4.08
N ASP A 70 -0.09 4.38 -3.07
CA ASP A 70 -0.82 5.65 -3.11
C ASP A 70 -0.16 6.74 -3.97
N GLY A 71 -1.01 7.48 -4.69
CA GLY A 71 -0.59 8.57 -5.57
C GLY A 71 -0.24 8.15 -7.00
N TRP A 72 -0.25 6.86 -7.33
CA TRP A 72 0.06 6.37 -8.69
C TRP A 72 -0.95 6.83 -9.76
N TRP A 73 -2.21 7.03 -9.39
CA TRP A 73 -3.33 7.26 -10.34
C TRP A 73 -3.24 8.56 -11.13
N SER A 74 -2.55 9.59 -10.62
CA SER A 74 -2.36 10.84 -11.35
C SER A 74 -1.30 10.72 -12.45
N SER A 75 -0.50 9.66 -12.41
CA SER A 75 0.62 9.43 -13.32
C SER A 75 0.31 8.38 -14.39
N LEU A 76 -0.73 7.56 -14.18
CA LEU A 76 -1.03 6.39 -15.01
C LEU A 76 -2.43 6.44 -15.59
N THR A 77 -2.57 5.96 -16.82
CA THR A 77 -3.85 5.69 -17.47
C THR A 77 -4.04 4.19 -17.71
N PRO A 78 -5.27 3.69 -17.80
CA PRO A 78 -5.53 2.26 -17.96
C PRO A 78 -4.87 1.67 -19.21
N ASP A 79 -4.81 2.42 -20.32
CA ASP A 79 -4.23 2.00 -21.60
C ASP A 79 -2.72 1.73 -21.52
N GLN A 80 -2.01 2.32 -20.55
CA GLN A 80 -0.59 2.06 -20.30
C GLN A 80 -0.33 0.71 -19.64
N LEU A 81 -1.38 -0.01 -19.21
CA LEU A 81 -1.29 -1.29 -18.54
C LEU A 81 -2.07 -2.37 -19.29
N GLN A 82 -1.62 -3.61 -19.15
CA GLN A 82 -2.36 -4.79 -19.60
C GLN A 82 -2.91 -5.58 -18.41
N SER A 83 -3.72 -6.60 -18.71
CA SER A 83 -4.24 -7.51 -17.68
C SER A 83 -3.10 -8.19 -16.91
N VAL A 84 -3.25 -8.28 -15.58
CA VAL A 84 -2.31 -9.00 -14.72
C VAL A 84 -2.34 -10.50 -14.99
N ALA A 85 -3.49 -11.03 -15.44
CA ALA A 85 -3.70 -12.44 -15.81
C ALA A 85 -3.28 -13.44 -14.70
N ALA A 86 -3.74 -13.21 -13.47
CA ALA A 86 -3.42 -14.05 -12.31
C ALA A 86 -4.68 -14.56 -11.58
N PRO A 87 -5.54 -15.38 -12.25
CA PRO A 87 -6.80 -15.83 -11.67
C PRO A 87 -6.63 -16.67 -10.40
N ALA A 88 -5.56 -17.47 -10.30
CA ALA A 88 -5.26 -18.25 -9.11
C ALA A 88 -4.94 -17.38 -7.89
N LEU A 89 -4.22 -16.27 -8.09
CA LEU A 89 -3.95 -15.31 -7.02
C LEU A 89 -5.22 -14.55 -6.64
N ALA A 90 -6.02 -14.12 -7.63
CA ALA A 90 -7.29 -13.46 -7.39
C ALA A 90 -8.27 -14.33 -6.59
N ALA A 91 -8.31 -15.64 -6.86
CA ALA A 91 -9.16 -16.60 -6.15
C ALA A 91 -8.75 -16.80 -4.68
N ARG A 92 -7.50 -16.47 -4.30
CA ARG A 92 -7.03 -16.52 -2.91
C ARG A 92 -7.34 -15.24 -2.11
N LEU A 93 -7.80 -14.18 -2.75
CA LEU A 93 -8.10 -12.93 -2.06
C LEU A 93 -9.29 -13.15 -1.11
N GLY A 94 -9.14 -12.71 0.14
CA GLY A 94 -10.22 -12.61 1.10
C GLY A 94 -11.16 -11.45 0.79
N ALA A 95 -12.18 -11.25 1.63
CA ALA A 95 -13.25 -10.26 1.40
C ALA A 95 -12.73 -8.85 1.09
N LEU A 96 -11.66 -8.40 1.74
CA LEU A 96 -11.08 -7.07 1.48
C LEU A 96 -10.47 -6.97 0.07
N GLY A 97 -9.74 -8.00 -0.36
CA GLY A 97 -9.14 -8.03 -1.70
C GLY A 97 -10.19 -8.18 -2.80
N GLN A 98 -11.25 -8.96 -2.56
CA GLN A 98 -12.37 -9.06 -3.49
C GLN A 98 -13.10 -7.72 -3.62
N ARG A 99 -13.45 -7.08 -2.50
CA ARG A 99 -14.05 -5.74 -2.48
C ARG A 99 -13.18 -4.72 -3.22
N PHE A 100 -11.85 -4.79 -3.08
CA PHE A 100 -10.94 -3.93 -3.85
C PHE A 100 -11.16 -4.06 -5.36
N LEU A 101 -11.25 -5.30 -5.86
CA LEU A 101 -11.45 -5.56 -7.29
C LEU A 101 -12.86 -5.20 -7.73
N GLU A 102 -13.88 -5.53 -6.94
CA GLU A 102 -15.29 -5.27 -7.24
C GLU A 102 -15.59 -3.77 -7.33
N ASP A 103 -15.13 -2.97 -6.36
CA ASP A 103 -15.39 -1.53 -6.29
C ASP A 103 -14.47 -0.72 -7.23
N ALA A 104 -13.38 -1.29 -7.73
CA ALA A 104 -12.49 -0.59 -8.66
C ALA A 104 -13.23 -0.22 -9.96
N PRO A 105 -12.94 0.95 -10.57
CA PRO A 105 -13.54 1.31 -11.85
C PRO A 105 -13.25 0.22 -12.90
N PRO A 106 -14.22 -0.11 -13.78
CA PRO A 106 -14.14 -1.27 -14.67
C PRO A 106 -12.85 -1.35 -15.50
N GLU A 107 -12.36 -0.20 -15.96
CA GLU A 107 -11.13 -0.09 -16.75
C GLU A 107 -9.87 -0.46 -15.98
N TRP A 108 -9.87 -0.40 -14.64
CA TRP A 108 -8.74 -0.72 -13.78
C TRP A 108 -8.77 -2.14 -13.22
N ARG A 109 -9.96 -2.74 -13.09
CA ARG A 109 -10.20 -3.99 -12.34
C ARG A 109 -9.24 -5.15 -12.70
N SER A 110 -8.98 -5.37 -13.98
CA SER A 110 -8.09 -6.47 -14.42
C SER A 110 -6.60 -6.10 -14.49
N LYS A 111 -6.27 -4.80 -14.36
CA LYS A 111 -4.93 -4.24 -14.53
C LYS A 111 -4.13 -4.16 -13.24
N LEU A 112 -4.80 -4.35 -12.10
CA LEU A 112 -4.24 -4.21 -10.77
C LEU A 112 -4.45 -5.50 -9.98
N LEU A 113 -3.39 -6.02 -9.37
CA LEU A 113 -3.49 -7.10 -8.39
C LEU A 113 -3.14 -6.54 -7.00
N PRO A 114 -4.09 -6.51 -6.05
CA PRO A 114 -3.77 -6.16 -4.68
C PRO A 114 -2.93 -7.27 -4.05
N VAL A 115 -1.74 -6.94 -3.58
CA VAL A 115 -0.81 -7.92 -2.98
C VAL A 115 -0.59 -7.70 -1.50
N GLY A 116 -0.77 -6.47 -1.03
CA GLY A 116 -0.70 -6.11 0.37
C GLY A 116 -1.37 -4.77 0.66
N VAL A 117 -1.63 -4.52 1.93
CA VAL A 117 -2.26 -3.30 2.42
C VAL A 117 -1.67 -2.92 3.77
N SER A 118 -1.70 -1.64 4.08
CA SER A 118 -1.38 -1.11 5.40
C SER A 118 -2.36 0.00 5.74
N PRO A 119 -3.06 -0.02 6.88
CA PRO A 119 -3.93 1.08 7.25
C PRO A 119 -3.11 2.32 7.60
N TYR A 120 -3.66 3.51 7.36
CA TYR A 120 -3.14 4.71 8.00
C TYR A 120 -3.49 4.69 9.50
N VAL A 121 -2.56 5.14 10.33
CA VAL A 121 -2.74 5.21 11.79
C VAL A 121 -2.34 6.57 12.30
N LEU A 122 -2.86 6.92 13.47
CA LEU A 122 -2.39 8.05 14.26
C LEU A 122 -1.18 7.60 15.07
N VAL A 123 -0.01 8.17 14.84
CA VAL A 123 1.21 7.88 15.61
C VAL A 123 1.49 9.04 16.55
N PHE A 124 1.48 8.79 17.85
CA PHE A 124 1.73 9.78 18.88
C PHE A 124 3.11 9.60 19.50
N ARG A 125 3.72 10.72 19.89
CA ARG A 125 4.81 10.73 20.87
C ARG A 125 4.25 10.95 22.27
N ARG A 126 4.45 9.97 23.15
CA ARG A 126 4.10 10.02 24.57
C ARG A 126 5.02 11.01 25.29
N GLU A 127 4.40 12.00 25.91
CA GLU A 127 5.07 12.99 26.76
C GLU A 127 4.39 13.10 28.13
N GLY A 128 4.06 11.96 28.73
CA GLY A 128 3.36 11.91 30.03
C GLY A 128 1.89 12.31 29.98
N ARG A 129 1.34 12.65 28.81
CA ARG A 129 -0.10 12.86 28.60
C ARG A 129 -0.80 11.53 28.29
N ALA A 130 -2.04 11.42 28.74
CA ALA A 130 -2.92 10.32 28.34
C ALA A 130 -3.10 10.34 26.83
N LEU A 131 -3.17 9.15 26.22
CA LEU A 131 -3.51 9.06 24.81
C LEU A 131 -4.97 9.45 24.62
N PRO A 132 -5.31 10.08 23.49
CA PRO A 132 -6.70 10.29 23.14
C PRO A 132 -7.39 8.92 23.04
N PRO A 133 -8.63 8.79 23.54
CA PRO A 133 -9.44 7.60 23.34
C PRO A 133 -9.50 7.22 21.85
N ALA A 134 -9.47 5.92 21.54
CA ALA A 134 -9.64 5.44 20.16
C ALA A 134 -11.00 5.85 19.55
N ASP A 135 -11.99 6.14 20.40
CA ASP A 135 -13.33 6.60 20.03
C ASP A 135 -13.35 8.05 19.52
N ASP A 136 -12.37 8.88 19.89
CA ASP A 136 -12.22 10.22 19.30
C ASP A 136 -11.78 10.13 17.83
N GLY A 137 -11.21 8.99 17.42
CA GLY A 137 -10.87 8.66 16.05
C GLY A 137 -10.10 9.76 15.32
N TRP A 138 -10.54 10.12 14.11
CA TRP A 138 -9.89 11.17 13.31
C TRP A 138 -10.11 12.58 13.87
N MET A 139 -11.15 12.78 14.69
CA MET A 139 -11.46 14.08 15.30
C MET A 139 -10.39 14.55 16.26
N THR A 140 -9.61 13.63 16.84
CA THR A 140 -8.43 13.93 17.66
C THR A 140 -7.47 14.90 16.97
N LEU A 141 -7.30 14.82 15.65
CA LEU A 141 -6.41 15.70 14.88
C LEU A 141 -6.83 17.18 14.94
N LEU A 142 -8.07 17.46 15.35
CA LEU A 142 -8.63 18.80 15.45
C LEU A 142 -8.55 19.38 16.88
N ASP A 143 -7.96 18.65 17.83
CA ASP A 143 -7.72 19.15 19.19
C ASP A 143 -6.91 20.45 19.15
N PRO A 144 -7.41 21.56 19.73
CA PRO A 144 -6.66 22.81 19.82
C PRO A 144 -5.23 22.66 20.39
N ALA A 145 -5.00 21.69 21.28
CA ALA A 145 -3.68 21.40 21.85
C ALA A 145 -2.69 20.85 20.82
N LEU A 146 -3.16 20.35 19.67
CA LEU A 146 -2.34 19.82 18.57
C LEU A 146 -2.13 20.84 17.44
N LYS A 147 -2.69 22.05 17.54
CA LYS A 147 -2.54 23.07 16.49
C LYS A 147 -1.07 23.36 16.20
N GLY A 148 -0.66 23.26 14.92
CA GLY A 148 0.72 23.44 14.49
C GLY A 148 1.67 22.33 14.97
N LYS A 149 1.13 21.18 15.38
CA LYS A 149 1.86 20.01 15.88
C LYS A 149 1.41 18.70 15.24
N VAL A 150 0.50 18.76 14.27
CA VAL A 150 0.05 17.60 13.51
C VAL A 150 0.91 17.46 12.25
N LEU A 151 1.46 16.30 11.99
CA LEU A 151 2.03 15.99 10.69
C LEU A 151 1.04 15.20 9.85
N LEU A 152 0.77 15.68 8.64
CA LEU A 152 -0.16 15.05 7.73
C LEU A 152 0.53 14.47 6.50
N PRO A 153 -0.13 13.54 5.78
CA PRO A 153 0.38 12.99 4.55
C PRO A 153 0.50 14.06 3.46
N ALA A 154 1.42 13.91 2.51
CA ALA A 154 1.58 14.82 1.38
C ALA A 154 0.58 14.53 0.25
N SER A 155 -0.68 14.23 0.60
CA SER A 155 -1.74 13.82 -0.31
C SER A 155 -3.04 14.60 -0.06
N PRO A 156 -3.32 15.67 -0.82
CA PRO A 156 -4.56 16.44 -0.71
C PRO A 156 -5.82 15.55 -0.71
N ARG A 157 -5.80 14.51 -1.54
CA ARG A 157 -6.90 13.56 -1.66
C ARG A 157 -7.14 12.78 -0.38
N LEU A 158 -6.07 12.30 0.24
CA LEU A 158 -6.17 11.58 1.51
C LEU A 158 -6.70 12.49 2.60
N LEU A 159 -6.24 13.75 2.66
CA LEU A 159 -6.72 14.71 3.65
C LEU A 159 -8.21 15.06 3.47
N ILE A 160 -8.66 15.25 2.23
CA ILE A 160 -10.08 15.43 1.93
C ILE A 160 -10.87 14.22 2.40
N SER A 161 -10.39 13.00 2.09
CA SER A 161 -11.06 11.78 2.50
C SER A 161 -11.12 11.61 4.02
N LEU A 162 -10.05 11.95 4.75
CA LEU A 162 -10.06 11.94 6.21
C LEU A 162 -11.08 12.93 6.76
N ALA A 163 -11.13 14.14 6.21
CA ALA A 163 -12.10 15.16 6.60
C ALA A 163 -13.55 14.73 6.31
N ASP A 164 -13.80 13.99 5.25
CA ASP A 164 -15.14 13.43 4.94
C ASP A 164 -15.58 12.37 5.97
N HIS A 165 -14.64 11.79 6.72
CA HIS A 165 -14.91 10.86 7.83
C HIS A 165 -14.83 11.54 9.20
N MET A 166 -14.68 12.87 9.24
CA MET A 166 -14.83 13.68 10.44
C MET A 166 -16.26 14.21 10.49
N ASP A 167 -16.92 14.14 11.65
CA ASP A 167 -18.28 14.68 11.84
C ASP A 167 -18.25 16.22 11.99
N ARG A 168 -17.67 16.91 11.00
CA ARG A 168 -17.39 18.35 11.00
C ARG A 168 -17.39 18.94 9.60
N SER A 169 -18.31 19.87 9.35
CA SER A 169 -18.42 20.58 8.08
C SER A 169 -17.18 21.39 7.69
N ASP A 170 -16.44 21.92 8.67
CA ASP A 170 -15.18 22.65 8.48
C ASP A 170 -13.91 21.79 8.69
N GLY A 171 -14.06 20.47 8.77
CA GLY A 171 -13.01 19.52 9.14
C GLY A 171 -11.74 19.66 8.31
N LEU A 172 -11.85 19.78 6.97
CA LEU A 172 -10.70 19.90 6.09
C LEU A 172 -9.87 21.17 6.34
N ARG A 173 -10.54 22.31 6.56
CA ARG A 173 -9.86 23.58 6.85
C ARG A 173 -9.12 23.50 8.18
N ARG A 174 -9.78 22.98 9.22
CA ARG A 174 -9.18 22.81 10.55
C ARG A 174 -8.01 21.82 10.54
N LEU A 175 -8.16 20.71 9.83
CA LEU A 175 -7.11 19.71 9.66
C LEU A 175 -5.86 20.34 9.05
N ARG A 176 -6.04 21.16 8.01
CA ARG A 176 -4.94 21.91 7.38
C ARG A 176 -4.33 22.97 8.30
N GLN A 177 -5.13 23.64 9.13
CA GLN A 177 -4.66 24.59 10.13
C GLN A 177 -3.92 23.93 11.29
N ALA A 178 -4.23 22.67 11.61
CA ALA A 178 -3.53 21.92 12.65
C ALA A 178 -2.16 21.41 12.18
N ALA A 179 -1.95 21.32 10.86
CA ALA A 179 -0.74 20.79 10.27
C ALA A 179 0.50 21.67 10.52
N ILE A 180 1.60 21.07 10.96
CA ILE A 180 2.93 21.68 10.95
C ILE A 180 3.58 21.52 9.57
N SER A 181 3.35 20.39 8.91
CA SER A 181 3.88 20.05 7.58
C SER A 181 3.07 18.91 6.95
N PHE A 182 3.23 18.75 5.65
CA PHE A 182 2.67 17.66 4.85
C PHE A 182 3.84 16.82 4.31
N ASP A 183 4.11 15.66 4.93
CA ASP A 183 5.29 14.84 4.59
C ASP A 183 5.05 13.35 4.89
N ASP A 184 5.08 12.53 3.84
CA ASP A 184 4.94 11.07 3.93
C ASP A 184 6.24 10.33 4.26
N ARG A 185 7.40 10.92 3.95
CA ARG A 185 8.71 10.24 3.95
C ARG A 185 9.47 10.46 5.25
N TYR A 186 9.54 11.72 5.70
CA TYR A 186 10.32 12.08 6.88
C TYR A 186 9.47 12.27 8.12
N GLY A 187 8.17 11.99 8.02
CA GLY A 187 7.25 12.35 9.08
C GLY A 187 7.51 11.75 10.45
N LEU A 188 8.02 10.53 10.47
CA LEU A 188 8.44 9.87 11.70
C LEU A 188 9.63 10.57 12.38
N ASN A 189 10.52 11.21 11.62
CA ASN A 189 11.67 11.92 12.18
C ASN A 189 11.21 13.15 12.98
N TRP A 190 10.21 13.87 12.51
CA TRP A 190 9.64 15.03 13.19
C TRP A 190 9.00 14.65 14.53
N LEU A 191 8.33 13.48 14.60
CA LEU A 191 7.84 12.91 15.86
C LEU A 191 8.99 12.59 16.81
N LEU A 192 10.02 11.90 16.32
CA LEU A 192 11.17 11.48 17.12
C LEU A 192 12.02 12.66 17.64
N GLN A 193 12.07 13.76 16.88
CA GLN A 193 12.72 15.01 17.29
C GLN A 193 11.85 15.82 18.27
N GLY A 194 10.52 15.73 18.14
CA GLY A 194 9.56 16.34 19.07
C GLY A 194 8.91 17.61 18.53
N ASP A 195 9.18 17.91 17.26
CA ASP A 195 8.60 19.05 16.55
C ASP A 195 7.11 18.82 16.28
N ALA A 196 6.74 17.57 15.98
CA ALA A 196 5.36 17.11 15.87
C ALA A 196 4.94 16.28 17.11
N ARG A 197 3.63 16.23 17.36
CA ARG A 197 3.02 15.44 18.46
C ARG A 197 2.24 14.24 17.98
N VAL A 198 1.63 14.38 16.81
CA VAL A 198 0.94 13.30 16.13
C VAL A 198 1.31 13.33 14.66
N ALA A 199 1.46 12.16 14.04
CA ALA A 199 1.57 12.01 12.61
C ALA A 199 0.53 11.01 12.09
N VAL A 200 0.01 11.25 10.90
CA VAL A 200 -0.81 10.28 10.17
C VAL A 200 0.09 9.57 9.17
N LEU A 201 0.32 8.28 9.36
CA LEU A 201 1.25 7.49 8.54
C LEU A 201 0.70 6.09 8.26
N PRO A 202 1.06 5.45 7.12
CA PRO A 202 0.82 4.03 6.93
C PRO A 202 1.51 3.22 8.02
N LEU A 203 0.82 2.25 8.61
CA LEU A 203 1.34 1.42 9.71
C LEU A 203 2.68 0.76 9.38
N GLN A 204 2.83 0.30 8.13
CA GLN A 204 4.06 -0.32 7.64
C GLN A 204 5.29 0.59 7.78
N ARG A 205 5.10 1.92 7.63
CA ARG A 205 6.20 2.90 7.71
C ARG A 205 6.64 3.16 9.15
N CYS A 206 5.77 2.98 10.13
CA CYS A 206 6.10 3.24 11.54
C CYS A 206 6.34 1.98 12.38
N MET A 207 6.02 0.79 11.87
CA MET A 207 6.11 -0.48 12.60
C MET A 207 7.49 -0.74 13.25
N GLN A 208 8.60 -0.43 12.56
CA GLN A 208 9.93 -0.62 13.16
C GLN A 208 10.20 0.31 14.34
N ALA A 209 9.73 1.56 14.27
CA ALA A 209 9.93 2.52 15.35
C ALA A 209 9.00 2.25 16.52
N LEU A 210 7.74 1.88 16.27
CA LEU A 210 6.79 1.45 17.31
C LEU A 210 7.34 0.29 18.15
N LYS A 211 8.08 -0.64 17.52
CA LYS A 211 8.72 -1.77 18.21
C LYS A 211 9.92 -1.40 19.07
N ARG A 212 10.59 -0.28 18.77
CA ARG A 212 11.90 0.06 19.33
C ARG A 212 11.86 1.25 20.28
N ASP A 213 10.94 2.19 20.06
CA ASP A 213 10.83 3.42 20.83
C ASP A 213 9.56 3.39 21.69
N PRO A 214 9.68 3.18 23.01
CA PRO A 214 8.52 3.12 23.91
C PRO A 214 7.80 4.46 24.07
N ARG A 215 8.40 5.56 23.57
CA ARG A 215 7.74 6.86 23.52
C ARG A 215 6.75 6.93 22.37
N LEU A 216 6.80 6.03 21.40
CA LEU A 216 5.85 6.01 20.30
C LEU A 216 4.69 5.06 20.61
N THR A 217 3.52 5.45 20.14
CA THR A 217 2.34 4.61 20.20
C THR A 217 1.46 4.94 19.00
N ALA A 218 0.76 3.95 18.49
CA ALA A 218 -0.13 4.13 17.36
C ALA A 218 -1.55 3.77 17.75
N VAL A 219 -2.49 4.49 17.17
CA VAL A 219 -3.93 4.27 17.32
C VAL A 219 -4.51 4.08 15.93
N LEU A 220 -5.24 2.99 15.75
CA LEU A 220 -6.13 2.80 14.61
C LEU A 220 -7.54 3.23 15.06
N PRO A 221 -8.13 4.29 14.46
CA PRO A 221 -9.47 4.73 14.82
C PRO A 221 -10.55 3.64 14.66
N ASN A 222 -11.47 3.57 15.62
CA ASN A 222 -12.62 2.64 15.57
C ASN A 222 -13.59 2.93 14.40
N SER A 223 -13.55 4.16 13.87
CA SER A 223 -14.28 4.57 12.67
C SER A 223 -13.67 4.02 11.37
N GLY A 224 -12.58 3.27 11.45
CA GLY A 224 -11.86 2.75 10.29
C GLY A 224 -10.76 3.68 9.81
N SER A 225 -10.11 3.29 8.71
CA SER A 225 -8.96 4.00 8.17
C SER A 225 -8.86 3.90 6.65
N PRO A 226 -8.29 4.92 5.98
CA PRO A 226 -7.90 4.75 4.59
C PRO A 226 -6.83 3.67 4.49
N LEU A 227 -6.88 2.92 3.41
CA LEU A 227 -5.99 1.80 3.14
C LEU A 227 -4.90 2.21 2.14
N HIS A 228 -3.64 2.08 2.57
CA HIS A 228 -2.46 2.24 1.72
C HIS A 228 -2.14 0.89 1.05
N TRP A 229 -2.52 0.77 -0.22
CA TRP A 229 -2.37 -0.49 -0.97
C TRP A 229 -0.97 -0.64 -1.57
N THR A 230 -0.47 -1.88 -1.59
CA THR A 230 0.58 -2.32 -2.51
C THR A 230 -0.08 -3.10 -3.64
N LEU A 231 0.05 -2.60 -4.87
CA LEU A 231 -0.54 -3.20 -6.06
C LEU A 231 0.56 -3.65 -7.02
N LEU A 232 0.33 -4.73 -7.75
CA LEU A 232 1.14 -5.11 -8.90
C LEU A 232 0.40 -4.79 -10.20
N ALA A 233 1.12 -4.20 -11.15
CA ALA A 233 0.59 -3.82 -12.46
C ALA A 233 1.57 -4.18 -13.57
N ARG A 234 1.06 -4.65 -14.71
CA ARG A 234 1.87 -5.00 -15.88
C ARG A 234 1.78 -3.88 -16.92
N PRO A 235 2.91 -3.26 -17.32
CA PRO A 235 2.95 -2.34 -18.46
C PRO A 235 2.34 -2.95 -19.72
N ALA A 236 1.74 -2.11 -20.56
CA ALA A 236 1.28 -2.53 -21.88
C ALA A 236 2.48 -2.99 -22.73
N GLY A 237 2.30 -4.11 -23.45
CA GLY A 237 3.30 -4.61 -24.39
C GLY A 237 4.41 -5.49 -23.82
N THR A 238 4.55 -5.67 -22.49
CA THR A 238 5.48 -6.69 -21.99
C THR A 238 4.96 -8.10 -22.25
N ALA A 239 5.83 -8.98 -22.75
CA ALA A 239 5.55 -10.40 -22.90
C ALA A 239 5.78 -11.20 -21.61
N GLU A 240 6.43 -10.60 -20.61
CA GLU A 240 6.84 -11.29 -19.39
C GLU A 240 5.63 -11.51 -18.47
N PRO A 241 5.33 -12.76 -18.07
CA PRO A 241 4.22 -13.04 -17.17
C PRO A 241 4.53 -12.58 -15.74
N LEU A 242 3.49 -12.28 -14.96
CA LEU A 242 3.66 -12.05 -13.52
C LEU A 242 4.31 -13.29 -12.87
N PRO A 243 5.39 -13.17 -12.08
CA PRO A 243 5.95 -14.27 -11.30
C PRO A 243 5.00 -14.65 -10.14
N GLN A 244 3.93 -15.38 -10.43
CA GLN A 244 2.85 -15.68 -9.47
C GLN A 244 3.35 -16.46 -8.25
N ALA A 245 4.30 -17.38 -8.42
CA ALA A 245 4.87 -18.14 -7.31
C ALA A 245 5.54 -17.22 -6.26
N TRP A 246 6.20 -16.16 -6.69
CA TRP A 246 6.82 -15.16 -5.81
C TRP A 246 5.78 -14.36 -5.02
N VAL A 247 4.61 -14.08 -5.61
CA VAL A 247 3.49 -13.46 -4.89
C VAL A 247 2.91 -14.44 -3.88
N SER A 248 2.67 -15.68 -4.28
CA SER A 248 2.17 -16.74 -3.39
C SER A 248 3.09 -16.99 -2.20
N GLU A 249 4.42 -16.91 -2.38
CA GLU A 249 5.39 -17.08 -1.28
C GLU A 249 5.20 -16.03 -0.18
N ALA A 250 4.93 -14.77 -0.52
CA ALA A 250 4.62 -13.71 0.45
C ALA A 250 3.33 -13.98 1.25
N TRP A 251 2.44 -14.77 0.69
CA TRP A 251 1.16 -15.16 1.28
C TRP A 251 1.24 -16.49 2.03
N THR A 252 2.45 -17.00 2.28
CA THR A 252 2.67 -18.27 3.00
C THR A 252 3.70 -18.12 4.12
N PRO A 253 3.56 -18.85 5.24
CA PRO A 253 4.63 -18.92 6.24
C PRO A 253 5.92 -19.54 5.67
N PRO A 254 7.11 -19.11 6.13
CA PRO A 254 7.34 -18.16 7.22
C PRO A 254 7.37 -16.69 6.78
N LEU A 255 7.30 -16.39 5.49
CA LEU A 255 7.41 -15.00 5.01
C LEU A 255 6.19 -14.18 5.43
N LEU A 256 4.98 -14.72 5.28
CA LEU A 256 3.72 -14.10 5.70
C LEU A 256 3.81 -13.52 7.13
N THR A 257 4.20 -14.37 8.08
CA THR A 257 4.35 -13.98 9.49
C THR A 257 5.35 -12.82 9.69
N ARG A 258 6.44 -12.80 8.91
CA ARG A 258 7.44 -11.72 9.00
C ARG A 258 6.93 -10.42 8.37
N LEU A 259 6.16 -10.50 7.30
CA LEU A 259 5.56 -9.34 6.62
C LEU A 259 4.44 -8.72 7.47
N LEU A 260 3.58 -9.55 8.08
CA LEU A 260 2.59 -9.09 9.06
C LEU A 260 3.24 -8.35 10.23
N ALA A 261 4.34 -8.90 10.75
CA ALA A 261 5.13 -8.22 11.77
C ALA A 261 5.79 -6.91 11.28
N GLN A 262 5.81 -6.62 9.98
CA GLN A 262 6.24 -5.33 9.43
C GLN A 262 5.06 -4.38 9.13
N GLY A 263 3.82 -4.76 9.46
CA GLY A 263 2.63 -3.95 9.17
C GLY A 263 2.20 -4.01 7.71
N TRP A 264 2.72 -4.97 6.94
CA TRP A 264 2.28 -5.28 5.58
C TRP A 264 1.32 -6.47 5.64
N ILE A 265 0.07 -6.24 5.29
CA ILE A 265 -1.03 -7.20 5.47
C ILE A 265 -1.45 -7.67 4.08
N PRO A 266 -1.23 -8.94 3.71
CA PRO A 266 -1.77 -9.42 2.45
C PRO A 266 -3.29 -9.53 2.51
N PRO A 267 -4.02 -9.27 1.41
CA PRO A 267 -5.48 -9.27 1.38
C PRO A 267 -6.07 -10.69 1.33
N LEU A 268 -5.65 -11.56 2.25
CA LEU A 268 -6.08 -12.95 2.40
C LEU A 268 -7.32 -13.09 3.31
N PRO A 269 -7.96 -14.27 3.37
CA PRO A 269 -8.98 -14.58 4.36
C PRO A 269 -8.52 -14.28 5.78
N ARG A 270 -9.45 -13.80 6.62
CA ARG A 270 -9.12 -13.31 7.97
C ARG A 270 -8.56 -14.41 8.85
N GLU A 271 -9.06 -15.63 8.71
CA GLU A 271 -8.63 -16.81 9.46
C GLU A 271 -7.15 -17.10 9.20
N GLU A 272 -6.72 -17.10 7.93
CA GLU A 272 -5.31 -17.28 7.55
C GLU A 272 -4.40 -16.20 8.17
N LEU A 273 -4.88 -14.95 8.19
CA LEU A 273 -4.12 -13.83 8.77
C LEU A 273 -3.99 -13.95 10.30
N LEU A 274 -5.06 -14.37 10.98
CA LEU A 274 -5.06 -14.58 12.45
C LEU A 274 -4.11 -15.73 12.84
N GLU A 275 -4.13 -16.84 12.11
CA GLU A 275 -3.21 -17.97 12.32
C GLU A 275 -1.75 -17.55 12.15
N ALA A 276 -1.45 -16.76 11.12
CA ALA A 276 -0.10 -16.29 10.86
C ALA A 276 0.36 -15.14 11.79
N GLY A 277 -0.54 -14.54 12.55
CA GLY A 277 -0.32 -13.37 13.40
C GLY A 277 0.47 -13.63 14.70
N GLY A 278 0.85 -14.89 14.98
CA GLY A 278 1.46 -15.28 16.25
C GLY A 278 2.78 -14.57 16.63
N ARG A 279 3.53 -14.01 15.66
CA ARG A 279 4.78 -13.26 15.93
C ARG A 279 4.58 -11.75 16.08
N ILE A 280 3.35 -11.25 15.96
CA ILE A 280 3.05 -9.83 16.20
C ILE A 280 3.00 -9.62 17.70
N ALA A 281 3.74 -8.60 18.19
CA ALA A 281 3.72 -8.19 19.58
C ALA A 281 2.28 -7.84 20.00
N THR A 282 1.90 -8.23 21.22
CA THR A 282 0.50 -8.16 21.69
C THR A 282 -0.06 -6.73 21.61
N ASP A 283 0.74 -5.74 21.97
CA ASP A 283 0.41 -4.31 21.92
C ASP A 283 0.24 -3.74 20.50
N LEU A 284 0.77 -4.42 19.48
CA LEU A 284 0.68 -4.01 18.08
C LEU A 284 -0.29 -4.88 17.27
N ARG A 285 -0.83 -5.96 17.87
CA ARG A 285 -1.67 -6.93 17.16
C ARG A 285 -2.93 -6.28 16.63
N ASP A 286 -3.59 -5.46 17.42
CA ASP A 286 -4.85 -4.81 17.04
C ASP A 286 -4.66 -3.70 15.99
N LEU A 287 -3.42 -3.24 15.77
CA LEU A 287 -3.11 -2.34 14.65
C LEU A 287 -3.00 -3.09 13.32
N VAL A 288 -2.44 -4.31 13.36
CA VAL A 288 -2.20 -5.13 12.16
C VAL A 288 -3.43 -5.97 11.81
N LEU A 289 -4.07 -6.56 12.81
CA LEU A 289 -5.22 -7.46 12.71
C LEU A 289 -6.35 -6.94 13.60
N PRO A 290 -6.91 -5.75 13.31
CA PRO A 290 -7.95 -5.15 14.15
C PRO A 290 -9.21 -6.03 14.18
N PRO A 291 -10.14 -5.75 15.13
CA PRO A 291 -11.48 -6.32 15.12
C PRO A 291 -12.14 -6.20 13.74
N GLN A 292 -12.99 -7.17 13.40
CA GLN A 292 -13.58 -7.26 12.06
C GLN A 292 -14.40 -6.02 11.71
N GLU A 293 -15.08 -5.43 12.69
CA GLU A 293 -15.91 -4.24 12.55
C GLU A 293 -15.08 -3.02 12.13
N VAL A 294 -13.89 -2.85 12.72
CA VAL A 294 -12.95 -1.78 12.35
C VAL A 294 -12.41 -2.03 10.94
N TRP A 295 -12.11 -3.29 10.61
CA TRP A 295 -11.62 -3.67 9.29
C TRP A 295 -12.66 -3.42 8.18
N LEU A 296 -13.93 -3.70 8.44
CA LEU A 296 -15.02 -3.45 7.50
C LEU A 296 -15.27 -1.96 7.25
N ARG A 297 -15.00 -1.12 8.25
CA ARG A 297 -15.08 0.34 8.14
C ARG A 297 -13.89 0.97 7.41
N ALA A 298 -12.82 0.22 7.17
CA ALA A 298 -11.70 0.71 6.36
C ALA A 298 -12.12 0.96 4.90
N TRP A 299 -11.45 1.90 4.24
CA TRP A 299 -11.82 2.34 2.90
C TRP A 299 -10.63 2.53 1.96
N THR A 300 -10.90 2.41 0.66
CA THR A 300 -9.91 2.53 -0.41
C THR A 300 -10.13 3.81 -1.20
N LEU A 301 -9.05 4.45 -1.64
CA LEU A 301 -9.09 5.60 -2.56
C LEU A 301 -8.86 5.14 -4.01
N TYR A 302 -9.92 4.75 -4.71
CA TYR A 302 -9.86 4.35 -6.13
C TYR A 302 -9.54 5.51 -7.05
N PRO A 303 -8.96 5.33 -8.26
CA PRO A 303 -8.77 6.43 -9.20
C PRO A 303 -10.06 7.26 -9.42
N PRO A 304 -10.01 8.60 -9.29
CA PRO A 304 -11.20 9.43 -9.46
C PRO A 304 -11.49 9.67 -10.94
N THR A 305 -12.75 9.91 -11.28
CA THR A 305 -13.14 10.40 -12.60
C THR A 305 -12.62 11.83 -12.84
N ALA A 306 -12.55 12.27 -14.10
CA ALA A 306 -12.13 13.63 -14.43
C ALA A 306 -13.00 14.71 -13.74
N ALA A 307 -14.32 14.48 -13.65
CA ALA A 307 -15.24 15.38 -12.94
C ALA A 307 -14.96 15.43 -11.44
N GLU A 308 -14.67 14.28 -10.82
CA GLU A 308 -14.30 14.22 -9.40
C GLU A 308 -12.97 14.91 -9.12
N VAL A 309 -11.98 14.81 -10.02
CA VAL A 309 -10.71 15.54 -9.88
C VAL A 309 -10.97 17.04 -9.76
N LEU A 310 -11.77 17.61 -10.66
CA LEU A 310 -12.11 19.04 -10.64
C LEU A 310 -12.82 19.43 -9.34
N ARG A 311 -13.79 18.61 -8.90
CA ARG A 311 -14.50 18.82 -7.62
C ARG A 311 -13.53 18.81 -6.43
N LEU A 312 -12.63 17.84 -6.37
CA LEU A 312 -11.64 17.71 -5.29
C LEU A 312 -10.64 18.86 -5.30
N GLN A 313 -10.18 19.31 -6.47
CA GLN A 313 -9.32 20.49 -6.62
C GLN A 313 -10.00 21.75 -6.10
N GLN A 314 -11.28 21.96 -6.45
CA GLN A 314 -12.05 23.09 -5.95
C GLN A 314 -12.18 23.03 -4.42
N ARG A 315 -12.58 21.89 -3.86
CA ARG A 315 -12.66 21.69 -2.40
C ARG A 315 -11.33 21.98 -1.70
N TRP A 316 -10.22 21.52 -2.26
CA TRP A 316 -8.88 21.78 -1.72
C TRP A 316 -8.52 23.28 -1.77
N SER A 317 -8.87 23.97 -2.85
CA SER A 317 -8.58 25.40 -3.00
C SER A 317 -9.37 26.27 -2.03
N THR A 318 -10.66 25.98 -1.82
CA THR A 318 -11.56 26.74 -0.94
C THR A 318 -11.39 26.44 0.54
N SER A 319 -10.67 25.35 0.87
CA SER A 319 -10.31 24.99 2.23
C SER A 319 -8.94 25.53 2.67
N ALA A 320 -8.36 26.50 1.95
CA ALA A 320 -7.13 27.14 2.37
C ALA A 320 -7.29 27.75 3.78
N PRO A 321 -6.30 27.57 4.67
CA PRO A 321 -6.29 28.12 6.03
C PRO A 321 -6.59 29.62 6.12
#